data_AF-A0A540X6B5-F1
#
_entry.id   AF-A0A540X6B5-F1
#
_cell.length_a   1.000
_cell.length_b   1.000
_cell.length_c   1.000
_cell.angle_alpha   90.00
_cell.angle_beta   90.00
_cell.angle_gamma   90.00
#
_symmetry.space_group_name_H-M   'P 1'
#
loop_
_entity.id
_entity.type
_entity.pdbx_description
1 polymer ?
#
loop_
_entity_poly.entity_id
_entity_poly.type
_entity_poly.pdbx_seq_one_letter_code
_entity_poly.pdbx_strand_id
1 'polypeptide(L)'
;MTDLASLKNGAEAELLGARDSGHLDDLRARIADWPPALRAAYGPVLVALGSPPLSEEGGVRGLPGASERQGACRLALLAMYVDTGTPRWSSGLLDKVLDAVLAVPGGTCDDFLLALWRMCDVPSFPLTVVGVRFIRDVVRALLIRQRRGMPVDLRWLTPLGTGLTPARACFSYLVLALKPEWFTDALEQSFRGAVKDPEVLEEVFPPGP
;
A
#
# COMPACT_ATOMS: atom_id res chain seq x y z
N MET A 1 3.39 -13.47 -26.05
CA MET A 1 2.77 -13.57 -24.71
C MET A 1 3.32 -12.44 -23.88
N THR A 2 2.48 -11.51 -23.43
CA THR A 2 2.89 -10.48 -22.46
C THR A 2 3.08 -11.15 -21.10
N ASP A 3 4.24 -10.95 -20.48
CA ASP A 3 4.52 -11.51 -19.16
C ASP A 3 3.66 -10.83 -18.07
N LEU A 4 3.25 -11.60 -17.06
CA LEU A 4 2.41 -11.15 -15.94
C LEU A 4 3.06 -9.97 -15.19
N ALA A 5 4.38 -10.02 -15.02
CA ALA A 5 5.12 -8.96 -14.37
C ALA A 5 5.08 -7.66 -15.19
N SER A 6 5.11 -7.75 -16.53
CA SER A 6 5.03 -6.59 -17.41
C SER A 6 3.67 -5.90 -17.33
N LEU A 7 2.57 -6.67 -17.26
CA LEU A 7 1.21 -6.11 -17.11
C LEU A 7 1.04 -5.35 -15.79
N LYS A 8 1.50 -5.95 -14.69
CA LYS A 8 1.48 -5.32 -13.36
C LYS A 8 2.30 -4.03 -13.33
N ASN A 9 3.56 -4.11 -13.76
CA ASN A 9 4.46 -2.96 -13.73
C ASN A 9 3.97 -1.82 -14.62
N GLY A 10 3.37 -2.15 -15.77
CA GLY A 10 2.73 -1.17 -16.64
C GLY A 10 1.59 -0.43 -15.96
N ALA A 11 0.66 -1.16 -15.33
CA ALA A 11 -0.46 -0.55 -14.61
C ALA A 11 -0.01 0.34 -13.43
N GLU A 12 1.00 -0.10 -12.68
CA GLU A 12 1.58 0.70 -11.59
C GLU A 12 2.28 1.97 -12.10
N ALA A 13 3.04 1.87 -13.20
CA ALA A 13 3.71 3.03 -13.80
C ALA A 13 2.72 4.05 -14.38
N GLU A 14 1.65 3.56 -14.99
CA GLU A 14 0.57 4.40 -15.49
C GLU A 14 -0.19 5.09 -14.38
N LEU A 15 -0.54 4.39 -13.29
CA LEU A 15 -1.16 5.01 -12.13
C LEU A 15 -0.25 6.05 -11.48
N LEU A 16 1.06 5.85 -11.47
CA LEU A 16 2.02 6.85 -11.00
C LEU A 16 2.13 8.08 -11.93
N GLY A 17 1.88 7.91 -13.23
CA GLY A 17 1.90 8.99 -14.23
C GLY A 17 0.56 9.72 -14.38
N ALA A 18 -0.53 9.02 -14.11
CA ALA A 18 -1.89 9.52 -13.98
C ALA A 18 -1.99 10.46 -12.78
N ARG A 19 -2.82 11.49 -12.85
CA ARG A 19 -3.11 12.35 -11.68
C ARG A 19 -4.57 12.37 -11.29
N ASP A 20 -5.47 11.73 -12.06
CA ASP A 20 -6.92 11.78 -11.85
C ASP A 20 -7.60 10.40 -11.91
N SER A 21 -8.88 10.36 -11.51
CA SER A 21 -9.67 9.15 -11.37
C SER A 21 -10.11 8.51 -12.69
N GLY A 22 -9.98 9.19 -13.84
CA GLY A 22 -10.39 8.65 -15.14
C GLY A 22 -9.63 7.38 -15.51
N HIS A 23 -8.42 7.25 -14.99
CA HIS A 23 -7.53 6.11 -15.22
C HIS A 23 -7.98 4.81 -14.55
N LEU A 24 -8.89 4.84 -13.56
CA LEU A 24 -9.39 3.62 -12.92
C LEU A 24 -10.36 2.85 -13.83
N ASP A 25 -11.21 3.54 -14.58
CA ASP A 25 -12.11 2.91 -15.53
C ASP A 25 -11.36 2.35 -16.75
N ASP A 26 -10.33 3.06 -17.22
CA ASP A 26 -9.43 2.59 -18.27
C ASP A 26 -8.64 1.34 -17.82
N LEU A 27 -8.14 1.35 -16.57
CA LEU A 27 -7.48 0.19 -15.99
C LEU A 27 -8.45 -1.00 -15.89
N ARG A 28 -9.69 -0.79 -15.44
CA ARG A 28 -10.71 -1.85 -15.39
C ARG A 28 -10.95 -2.48 -16.75
N ALA A 29 -11.11 -1.67 -17.80
CA ALA A 29 -11.37 -2.16 -19.15
C ALA A 29 -10.27 -3.15 -19.60
N ARG A 30 -9.02 -2.88 -19.25
CA ARG A 30 -7.88 -3.74 -19.56
C ARG A 30 -7.78 -4.97 -18.68
N ILE A 31 -8.18 -4.87 -17.41
CA ILE A 31 -8.20 -6.02 -16.50
C ILE A 31 -9.17 -7.09 -17.00
N ALA A 32 -10.22 -6.75 -17.73
CA ALA A 32 -11.13 -7.73 -18.32
C ALA A 32 -10.39 -8.79 -19.17
N ASP A 33 -9.31 -8.38 -19.85
CA ASP A 33 -8.47 -9.22 -20.71
C ASP A 33 -7.31 -9.92 -19.96
N TRP A 34 -7.14 -9.66 -18.65
CA TRP A 34 -6.05 -10.24 -17.88
C TRP A 34 -6.30 -11.71 -17.52
N PRO A 35 -5.21 -12.48 -17.26
CA PRO A 35 -5.31 -13.83 -16.73
C PRO A 35 -6.21 -13.93 -15.48
N PRO A 36 -6.95 -15.04 -15.29
CA PRO A 36 -7.95 -15.18 -14.22
C PRO A 36 -7.43 -14.88 -12.80
N ALA A 37 -6.20 -15.31 -12.47
CA ALA A 37 -5.60 -15.06 -11.17
C ALA A 37 -5.38 -13.57 -10.90
N LEU A 38 -4.99 -12.79 -11.91
CA LEU A 38 -4.88 -11.34 -11.78
C LEU A 38 -6.26 -10.69 -11.66
N ARG A 39 -7.25 -11.13 -12.46
CA ARG A 39 -8.63 -10.60 -12.32
C ARG A 39 -9.19 -10.83 -10.93
N ALA A 40 -8.96 -12.02 -10.36
CA ALA A 40 -9.39 -12.38 -9.01
C ALA A 40 -8.70 -11.56 -7.92
N ALA A 41 -7.42 -11.19 -8.11
CA ALA A 41 -6.70 -10.37 -7.13
C ALA A 41 -7.07 -8.87 -7.21
N TYR A 42 -7.23 -8.31 -8.42
CA TYR A 42 -7.37 -6.86 -8.62
C TYR A 42 -8.84 -6.42 -8.73
N GLY A 43 -9.75 -7.31 -9.16
CA GLY A 43 -11.16 -7.00 -9.33
C GLY A 43 -11.84 -6.43 -8.07
N PRO A 44 -11.75 -7.09 -6.91
CA PRO A 44 -12.33 -6.58 -5.67
C PRO A 44 -11.80 -5.20 -5.27
N VAL A 45 -10.51 -4.96 -5.51
CA VAL A 45 -9.84 -3.68 -5.22
C VAL A 45 -10.43 -2.55 -6.06
N LEU A 46 -10.58 -2.77 -7.37
CA LEU A 46 -11.18 -1.76 -8.26
C LEU A 46 -12.62 -1.43 -7.85
N VAL A 47 -13.40 -2.44 -7.45
CA VAL A 47 -14.77 -2.23 -6.96
C VAL A 47 -14.77 -1.38 -5.68
N ALA A 48 -13.87 -1.66 -4.75
CA ALA A 48 -13.72 -0.85 -3.54
C ALA A 48 -13.31 0.60 -3.82
N LEU A 49 -12.56 0.83 -4.89
CA LEU A 49 -12.16 2.15 -5.38
C LEU A 49 -13.24 2.86 -6.21
N GLY A 50 -14.42 2.25 -6.40
CA GLY A 50 -15.58 2.87 -7.03
C GLY A 50 -15.84 2.41 -8.48
N SER A 51 -15.01 1.54 -9.04
CA SER A 51 -15.29 0.96 -10.36
C SER A 51 -16.48 -0.02 -10.28
N PRO A 52 -17.30 -0.15 -11.33
CA PRO A 52 -18.37 -1.14 -11.33
C PRO A 52 -17.84 -2.59 -11.29
N PRO A 53 -18.63 -3.57 -10.80
CA PRO A 53 -18.23 -4.97 -10.74
C PRO A 53 -17.78 -5.53 -12.09
N LEU A 54 -16.74 -6.38 -12.12
CA LEU A 54 -16.37 -7.14 -13.32
C LEU A 54 -17.44 -8.20 -13.59
N SER A 55 -17.88 -8.34 -14.85
CA SER A 55 -18.84 -9.39 -15.24
C SER A 55 -18.23 -10.77 -14.97
N GLU A 56 -18.96 -11.64 -14.28
CA GLU A 56 -18.56 -13.02 -13.95
C GLU A 56 -18.65 -13.94 -15.19
N GLU A 57 -17.89 -13.65 -16.25
CA GLU A 57 -17.78 -14.56 -17.37
C GLU A 57 -16.54 -15.44 -17.23
N GLY A 58 -16.79 -16.71 -16.87
CA GLY A 58 -15.79 -17.78 -16.82
C GLY A 58 -15.31 -18.08 -15.41
N GLY A 59 -15.74 -19.24 -14.88
CA GLY A 59 -15.41 -19.71 -13.54
C GLY A 59 -13.92 -19.56 -13.20
N VAL A 60 -13.66 -19.00 -12.02
CA VAL A 60 -12.33 -18.70 -11.49
C VAL A 60 -11.51 -19.99 -11.42
N ARG A 61 -10.69 -20.26 -12.44
CA ARG A 61 -9.64 -21.28 -12.40
C ARG A 61 -8.30 -20.59 -12.19
N GLY A 62 -7.87 -20.54 -10.94
CA GLY A 62 -6.56 -20.01 -10.53
C GLY A 62 -6.67 -19.15 -9.28
N LEU A 63 -6.24 -19.69 -8.14
CA LEU A 63 -6.10 -18.89 -6.93
C LEU A 63 -4.94 -17.90 -7.11
N PRO A 64 -5.10 -16.62 -6.73
CA PRO A 64 -4.03 -15.65 -6.86
C PRO A 64 -2.85 -16.02 -5.95
N GLY A 65 -1.66 -16.02 -6.51
CA GLY A 65 -0.42 -16.19 -5.75
C GLY A 65 -0.07 -14.94 -4.96
N ALA A 66 0.98 -15.02 -4.14
CA ALA A 66 1.42 -13.90 -3.31
C ALA A 66 1.84 -12.67 -4.14
N SER A 67 2.43 -12.88 -5.32
CA SER A 67 2.85 -11.79 -6.21
C SER A 67 1.67 -11.00 -6.75
N GLU A 68 0.60 -11.70 -7.15
CA GLU A 68 -0.64 -11.11 -7.66
C GLU A 68 -1.35 -10.32 -6.56
N ARG A 69 -1.48 -10.91 -5.35
CA ARG A 69 -2.12 -10.23 -4.21
C ARG A 69 -1.34 -8.98 -3.79
N GLN A 70 -0.01 -9.07 -3.64
CA GLN A 70 0.83 -7.92 -3.33
C GLN A 70 0.77 -6.84 -4.41
N GLY A 71 0.64 -7.24 -5.68
CA GLY A 71 0.44 -6.29 -6.78
C GLY A 71 -0.91 -5.58 -6.69
N ALA A 72 -1.99 -6.30 -6.37
CA ALA A 72 -3.31 -5.69 -6.14
C ALA A 72 -3.28 -4.70 -4.97
N CYS A 73 -2.62 -5.06 -3.85
CA CYS A 73 -2.40 -4.14 -2.73
C CYS A 73 -1.65 -2.88 -3.15
N ARG A 74 -0.55 -3.04 -3.88
CA ARG A 74 0.29 -1.91 -4.32
C ARG A 74 -0.49 -1.00 -5.27
N LEU A 75 -1.26 -1.57 -6.18
CA LEU A 75 -2.11 -0.84 -7.09
C LEU A 75 -3.21 -0.07 -6.34
N ALA A 76 -3.81 -0.68 -5.31
CA ALA A 76 -4.79 -0.03 -4.44
C ALA A 76 -4.19 1.18 -3.71
N LEU A 77 -3.02 0.98 -3.12
CA LEU A 77 -2.28 2.01 -2.39
C LEU A 77 -1.90 3.17 -3.31
N LEU A 78 -1.41 2.87 -4.51
CA LEU A 78 -1.11 3.87 -5.53
C LEU A 78 -2.37 4.62 -5.95
N ALA A 79 -3.48 3.94 -6.23
CA ALA A 79 -4.73 4.61 -6.58
C ALA A 79 -5.24 5.54 -5.47
N MET A 80 -5.13 5.13 -4.20
CA MET A 80 -5.50 5.99 -3.06
C MET A 80 -4.53 7.16 -2.84
N TYR A 81 -3.26 7.00 -3.22
CA TYR A 81 -2.22 8.01 -3.04
C TYR A 81 -2.17 9.02 -4.21
N VAL A 82 -2.41 8.57 -5.44
CA VAL A 82 -2.16 9.35 -6.66
C VAL A 82 -3.34 10.26 -7.07
N ASP A 83 -4.45 10.27 -6.33
CA ASP A 83 -5.58 11.15 -6.64
C ASP A 83 -5.35 12.62 -6.18
N THR A 84 -5.21 13.51 -7.17
CA THR A 84 -5.39 14.98 -7.27
C THR A 84 -5.43 15.85 -6.00
N GLY A 85 -4.54 16.86 -5.88
CA GLY A 85 -4.75 18.15 -5.17
C GLY A 85 -4.96 18.16 -3.64
N THR A 86 -5.69 17.19 -3.11
CA THR A 86 -5.93 16.90 -1.70
C THR A 86 -6.13 15.39 -1.54
N PRO A 87 -5.45 14.76 -0.57
CA PRO A 87 -5.54 13.32 -0.35
C PRO A 87 -6.97 12.87 -0.05
N ARG A 88 -7.49 11.89 -0.81
CA ARG A 88 -8.87 11.37 -0.67
C ARG A 88 -9.04 10.11 0.17
N TRP A 89 -7.98 9.57 0.77
CA TRP A 89 -8.12 8.39 1.66
C TRP A 89 -8.84 8.79 2.96
N SER A 90 -10.17 8.82 2.92
CA SER A 90 -10.94 8.76 4.16
C SER A 90 -10.67 7.42 4.85
N SER A 91 -10.75 7.39 6.18
CA SER A 91 -10.70 6.15 6.95
C SER A 91 -11.67 5.10 6.40
N GLY A 92 -12.86 5.52 5.96
CA GLY A 92 -13.86 4.65 5.35
C GLY A 92 -13.46 4.07 3.99
N LEU A 93 -12.78 4.83 3.12
CA LEU A 93 -12.27 4.29 1.84
C LEU A 93 -11.14 3.29 2.07
N LEU A 94 -10.21 3.64 2.97
CA LEU A 94 -9.11 2.76 3.36
C LEU A 94 -9.63 1.44 3.92
N ASP A 95 -10.65 1.48 4.79
CA ASP A 95 -11.27 0.27 5.34
C ASP A 95 -11.91 -0.60 4.25
N LYS A 96 -12.64 -0.01 3.30
CA LYS A 96 -13.22 -0.74 2.17
C LYS A 96 -12.17 -1.42 1.31
N VAL A 97 -11.07 -0.72 1.02
CA VAL A 97 -9.96 -1.26 0.22
C VAL A 97 -9.27 -2.41 0.97
N LEU A 98 -9.02 -2.25 2.27
CA LEU A 98 -8.45 -3.29 3.10
C LEU A 98 -9.36 -4.53 3.14
N ASP A 99 -10.66 -4.35 3.34
CA ASP A 99 -11.61 -5.46 3.37
C ASP A 99 -11.68 -6.18 2.01
N ALA A 100 -11.61 -5.44 0.90
CA ALA A 100 -11.59 -6.02 -0.43
C ALA A 100 -10.34 -6.86 -0.71
N VAL A 101 -9.15 -6.39 -0.30
CA VAL A 101 -7.91 -7.16 -0.42
C VAL A 101 -7.94 -8.40 0.46
N LEU A 102 -8.41 -8.27 1.70
CA LEU A 102 -8.47 -9.39 2.65
C LEU A 102 -9.53 -10.43 2.27
N ALA A 103 -10.55 -10.04 1.49
CA ALA A 103 -11.52 -10.94 0.89
C ALA A 103 -10.94 -11.76 -0.28
N VAL A 104 -9.80 -11.36 -0.86
CA VAL A 104 -9.10 -12.15 -1.88
C VAL A 104 -8.60 -13.45 -1.23
N PRO A 105 -8.83 -14.64 -1.83
CA PRO A 105 -8.35 -15.90 -1.28
C PRO A 105 -6.84 -15.88 -0.97
N GLY A 106 -6.49 -16.14 0.29
CA GLY A 106 -5.11 -16.12 0.78
C GLY A 106 -4.54 -14.73 1.02
N GLY A 107 -5.33 -13.66 0.89
CA GLY A 107 -4.94 -12.29 1.22
C GLY A 107 -4.65 -12.12 2.70
N THR A 108 -3.56 -11.42 3.01
CA THR A 108 -3.11 -11.19 4.39
C THR A 108 -2.78 -9.71 4.61
N CYS A 109 -2.72 -9.31 5.88
CA CYS A 109 -2.19 -8.00 6.24
C CYS A 109 -0.72 -7.83 5.81
N ASP A 110 0.05 -8.91 5.75
CA ASP A 110 1.45 -8.89 5.29
C ASP A 110 1.56 -8.51 3.82
N ASP A 111 0.66 -8.99 2.97
CA ASP A 111 0.63 -8.62 1.55
C ASP A 111 0.46 -7.10 1.38
N PHE A 112 -0.31 -6.45 2.27
CA PHE A 112 -0.53 -5.01 2.26
C PHE A 112 0.64 -4.22 2.84
N LEU A 113 1.22 -4.67 3.96
CA LEU A 113 2.39 -4.02 4.56
C LEU A 113 3.62 -4.10 3.64
N LEU A 114 3.85 -5.25 3.01
CA LEU A 114 4.91 -5.42 2.03
C LEU A 114 4.70 -4.54 0.80
N ALA A 115 3.45 -4.42 0.33
CA ALA A 115 3.12 -3.54 -0.78
C ALA A 115 3.38 -2.06 -0.44
N LEU A 116 2.97 -1.60 0.75
CA LEU A 116 3.25 -0.25 1.23
C LEU A 116 4.74 0.01 1.38
N TRP A 117 5.48 -0.92 1.98
CA TRP A 117 6.93 -0.80 2.13
C TRP A 117 7.65 -0.73 0.78
N ARG A 118 7.25 -1.54 -0.20
CA ARG A 118 7.78 -1.47 -1.58
C ARG A 118 7.40 -0.16 -2.28
N MET A 119 6.20 0.37 -2.02
CA MET A 119 5.80 1.66 -2.56
C MET A 119 6.66 2.80 -1.99
N CYS A 120 6.97 2.77 -0.69
CA CYS A 120 7.88 3.73 -0.05
C CYS A 120 9.33 3.65 -0.56
N ASP A 121 9.71 2.57 -1.24
CA ASP A 121 11.03 2.43 -1.86
C ASP A 121 11.13 3.09 -3.25
N VAL A 122 9.99 3.45 -3.84
CA VAL A 122 9.96 4.09 -5.16
C VAL A 122 10.52 5.52 -5.02
N PRO A 123 11.59 5.89 -5.76
CA PRO A 123 12.20 7.21 -5.63
C PRO A 123 11.25 8.39 -5.90
N SER A 124 10.22 8.15 -6.73
CA SER A 124 9.18 9.14 -7.06
C SER A 124 8.08 9.24 -6.01
N PHE A 125 8.16 8.50 -4.89
CA PHE A 125 7.23 8.64 -3.76
C PHE A 125 7.80 9.65 -2.76
N PRO A 126 7.45 10.95 -2.85
CA PRO A 126 7.98 11.95 -1.93
C PRO A 126 7.40 11.74 -0.53
N LEU A 127 8.27 11.80 0.47
CA LEU A 127 7.82 11.88 1.86
C LEU A 127 7.44 13.34 2.18
N THR A 128 6.19 13.69 1.90
CA THR A 128 5.56 14.94 2.34
C THR A 128 4.75 14.70 3.61
N VAL A 129 4.27 15.76 4.28
CA VAL A 129 3.31 15.65 5.42
C VAL A 129 2.10 14.80 5.05
N VAL A 130 1.59 14.97 3.83
CA VAL A 130 0.49 14.18 3.27
C VAL A 130 0.88 12.70 3.16
N GLY A 131 2.08 12.40 2.68
CA GLY A 131 2.62 11.04 2.63
C GLY A 131 2.81 10.41 4.01
N VAL A 132 3.26 11.17 5.01
CA VAL A 132 3.36 10.69 6.40
C VAL A 132 1.98 10.28 6.93
N ARG A 133 0.97 11.14 6.76
CA ARG A 133 -0.40 10.86 7.19
C ARG A 133 -0.96 9.62 6.50
N PHE A 134 -0.72 9.47 5.20
CA PHE A 134 -1.09 8.26 4.46
C PHE A 134 -0.49 7.00 5.06
N ILE A 135 0.83 6.98 5.21
CA ILE A 135 1.56 5.83 5.77
C ILE A 135 1.04 5.52 7.17
N ARG A 136 0.86 6.54 8.00
CA ARG A 136 0.33 6.40 9.37
C ARG A 136 -1.05 5.79 9.40
N ASP A 137 -1.98 6.30 8.59
CA ASP A 137 -3.37 5.84 8.56
C ASP A 137 -3.46 4.39 8.09
N VAL A 138 -2.71 4.03 7.04
CA VAL A 138 -2.61 2.65 6.55
C VAL A 138 -2.05 1.72 7.61
N VAL A 139 -0.89 2.06 8.19
CA VAL A 139 -0.25 1.24 9.22
C VAL A 139 -1.18 1.07 10.42
N ARG A 140 -1.84 2.15 10.86
CA ARG A 140 -2.81 2.10 11.96
C ARG A 140 -3.97 1.17 11.66
N ALA A 141 -4.58 1.28 10.47
CA ALA A 141 -5.69 0.43 10.06
C ALA A 141 -5.33 -1.06 10.02
N LEU A 142 -4.12 -1.38 9.56
CA LEU A 142 -3.59 -2.75 9.53
C LEU A 142 -3.32 -3.30 10.93
N LEU A 143 -2.74 -2.50 11.83
CA LEU A 143 -2.48 -2.94 13.20
C LEU A 143 -3.76 -3.08 14.04
N ILE A 144 -4.79 -2.26 13.78
CA ILE A 144 -6.11 -2.48 14.40
C ILE A 144 -6.66 -3.85 14.01
N ARG A 145 -6.55 -4.24 12.73
CA ARG A 145 -6.94 -5.57 12.27
C ARG A 145 -6.07 -6.68 12.87
N GLN A 146 -4.76 -6.44 13.02
CA GLN A 146 -3.87 -7.36 13.72
C GLN A 146 -4.36 -7.65 15.15
N ARG A 147 -4.66 -6.59 15.91
CA ARG A 147 -5.15 -6.72 17.30
C ARG A 147 -6.48 -7.48 17.39
N ARG A 148 -7.27 -7.53 16.30
CA ARG A 148 -8.50 -8.31 16.19
C ARG A 148 -8.28 -9.78 15.80
N GLY A 149 -7.04 -10.25 15.78
CA GLY A 149 -6.70 -11.66 15.58
C GLY A 149 -6.16 -12.00 14.19
N MET A 150 -5.87 -11.01 13.34
CA MET A 150 -5.20 -11.27 12.06
C MET A 150 -3.67 -11.33 12.29
N PRO A 151 -3.01 -12.46 12.02
CA PRO A 151 -1.56 -12.54 12.21
C PRO A 151 -0.84 -11.61 11.24
N VAL A 152 0.26 -11.03 11.71
CA VAL A 152 1.16 -10.19 10.92
C VAL A 152 2.58 -10.60 11.27
N ASP A 153 3.35 -11.04 10.28
CA ASP A 153 4.78 -11.31 10.44
C ASP A 153 5.57 -10.06 10.06
N LEU A 154 6.21 -9.43 11.04
CA LEU A 154 7.03 -8.24 10.84
C LEU A 154 8.53 -8.55 10.84
N ARG A 155 8.94 -9.82 10.88
CA ARG A 155 10.37 -10.22 10.91
C ARG A 155 11.14 -9.78 9.67
N TRP A 156 10.45 -9.48 8.57
CA TRP A 156 11.07 -8.92 7.36
C TRP A 156 11.45 -7.43 7.51
N LEU A 157 10.98 -6.73 8.55
CA LEU A 157 11.38 -5.35 8.85
C LEU A 157 12.68 -5.26 9.66
N THR A 158 13.16 -6.38 10.20
CA THR A 158 14.24 -6.40 11.20
C THR A 158 15.63 -6.01 10.69
N PRO A 159 16.00 -6.07 9.40
CA PRO A 159 17.19 -5.40 8.93
C PRO A 159 16.83 -3.99 8.47
N LEU A 160 16.83 -3.03 9.39
CA LEU A 160 16.94 -1.61 9.01
C LEU A 160 18.36 -1.40 8.50
N GLY A 161 18.55 -1.63 7.21
CA GLY A 161 19.80 -1.33 6.53
C GLY A 161 20.07 0.17 6.53
N THR A 162 21.34 0.52 6.38
CA THR A 162 21.71 1.88 5.99
C THR A 162 21.23 2.15 4.56
N GLY A 163 20.90 3.41 4.24
CA GLY A 163 20.50 3.81 2.88
C GLY A 163 19.01 3.65 2.56
N LEU A 164 18.12 3.61 3.55
CA LEU A 164 16.68 3.69 3.31
C LEU A 164 16.29 5.04 2.70
N THR A 165 15.31 5.03 1.79
CA THR A 165 14.64 6.26 1.38
C THR A 165 13.95 6.91 2.59
N PRO A 166 13.72 8.24 2.58
CA PRO A 166 12.97 8.92 3.63
C PRO A 166 11.62 8.23 3.93
N ALA A 167 10.84 7.90 2.89
CA ALA A 167 9.53 7.27 3.05
C ALA A 167 9.59 5.87 3.65
N ARG A 168 10.61 5.08 3.29
CA ARG A 168 10.81 3.74 3.85
C ARG A 168 11.26 3.80 5.31
N ALA A 169 12.13 4.75 5.64
CA ALA A 169 12.48 5.05 7.03
C ALA A 169 11.25 5.47 7.85
N CYS A 170 10.37 6.31 7.28
CA CYS A 170 9.11 6.72 7.92
C CYS A 170 8.18 5.53 8.18
N PHE A 171 7.93 4.70 7.17
CA PHE A 171 7.12 3.49 7.31
C PHE A 171 7.67 2.57 8.40
N SER A 172 8.97 2.27 8.35
CA SER A 172 9.60 1.38 9.32
C SER A 172 9.50 1.94 10.73
N TYR A 173 9.75 3.24 10.91
CA TYR A 173 9.58 3.92 12.18
C TYR A 173 8.12 3.79 12.67
N LEU A 174 7.13 4.10 11.85
CA LEU A 174 5.71 4.06 12.26
C LEU A 174 5.22 2.64 12.59
N VAL A 175 5.65 1.62 11.86
CA VAL A 175 5.28 0.22 12.17
C VAL A 175 5.92 -0.23 13.48
N LEU A 176 7.20 0.09 13.70
CA LEU A 176 7.96 -0.39 14.86
C LEU A 176 7.68 0.45 16.12
N ALA A 177 7.40 1.74 15.99
CA ALA A 177 6.96 2.59 17.10
C ALA A 177 5.62 2.15 17.70
N LEU A 178 4.79 1.44 16.93
CA LEU A 178 3.52 0.86 17.41
C LEU A 178 3.72 -0.51 18.11
N LYS A 179 4.96 -0.99 18.18
CA LYS A 179 5.42 -2.17 18.93
C LYS A 179 6.54 -1.75 19.90
N PRO A 180 6.21 -1.23 21.10
CA PRO A 180 7.19 -0.68 22.03
C PRO A 180 8.35 -1.63 22.35
N GLU A 181 8.09 -2.94 22.34
CA GLU A 181 9.09 -3.99 22.54
C GLU A 181 10.17 -4.06 21.46
N TRP A 182 9.95 -3.47 20.29
CA TRP A 182 10.87 -3.43 19.16
C TRP A 182 11.37 -2.02 18.85
N PHE A 183 10.83 -1.02 19.53
CA PHE A 183 11.31 0.34 19.43
C PHE A 183 12.70 0.47 20.05
N THR A 184 13.60 1.15 19.35
CA THR A 184 14.96 1.42 19.84
C THR A 184 15.35 2.86 19.51
N ASP A 185 16.24 3.47 20.29
CA ASP A 185 16.76 4.81 19.98
C ASP A 185 17.45 4.85 18.60
N ALA A 186 18.03 3.73 18.17
CA ALA A 186 18.65 3.56 16.85
C ALA A 186 17.64 3.71 15.70
N LEU A 187 16.38 3.31 15.91
CA LEU A 187 15.28 3.43 14.95
C LEU A 187 14.91 4.88 14.71
N GLU A 188 14.74 5.63 15.79
CA GLU A 188 14.47 7.07 15.74
C GLU A 188 15.64 7.83 15.12
N GLN A 189 16.88 7.53 15.52
CA GLN A 189 18.07 8.14 14.94
C GLN A 189 18.20 7.84 13.45
N SER A 190 17.87 6.62 13.01
CA SER A 190 17.87 6.26 11.59
C SER A 190 16.82 7.06 10.81
N PHE A 191 15.62 7.26 11.37
CA PHE A 191 14.58 8.08 10.77
C PHE A 191 15.00 9.56 10.67
N ARG A 192 15.48 10.16 11.76
CA ARG A 192 16.02 11.55 11.77
C ARG A 192 17.28 11.70 10.88
N GLY A 193 18.02 10.61 10.69
CA GLY A 193 19.13 10.50 9.76
C GLY A 193 18.68 10.61 8.31
N ALA A 194 17.62 9.90 7.94
CA ALA A 194 17.08 9.84 6.59
C ALA A 194 16.18 11.03 6.22
N VAL A 195 15.46 11.60 7.19
CA VAL A 195 14.51 12.71 6.98
C VAL A 195 15.08 14.01 7.50
N LYS A 196 15.18 15.01 6.61
CA LYS A 196 15.69 16.35 6.92
C LYS A 196 14.65 17.46 6.85
N ASP A 197 13.47 17.15 6.35
CA ASP A 197 12.36 18.09 6.25
C ASP A 197 11.77 18.36 7.65
N PRO A 198 11.80 19.61 8.14
CA PRO A 198 11.32 19.94 9.48
C PRO A 198 9.81 19.74 9.64
N GLU A 199 9.00 19.96 8.60
CA GLU A 199 7.54 19.79 8.68
C GLU A 199 7.18 18.31 8.84
N VAL A 200 7.89 17.43 8.12
CA VAL A 200 7.75 15.98 8.25
C VAL A 200 8.19 15.51 9.64
N LEU A 201 9.29 16.06 10.16
CA LEU A 201 9.77 15.73 11.49
C LEU A 201 8.79 16.18 12.57
N GLU A 202 8.21 17.38 12.46
CA GLU A 202 7.20 17.88 13.39
C GLU A 202 5.90 17.06 13.32
N GLU A 203 5.48 16.66 12.11
CA GLU A 203 4.31 15.80 11.94
C GLU A 203 4.50 14.42 12.60
N VAL A 204 5.72 13.85 12.59
CA VAL A 204 6.03 12.56 13.22
C VAL A 204 6.33 12.71 14.73
N PHE A 205 6.99 13.78 15.12
CA PHE A 205 7.36 14.11 16.50
C PHE A 205 6.78 15.48 16.88
N PRO A 206 5.46 15.56 17.12
CA PRO A 206 4.85 16.81 17.53
C PRO A 206 5.50 17.25 18.86
N PRO A 207 5.74 18.57 19.06
CA PRO A 207 6.21 19.06 20.35
C PRO A 207 5.24 18.60 21.44
N GLY A 208 5.80 18.12 22.57
CA GLY A 208 5.00 17.70 23.72
C GLY A 208 4.08 18.83 24.21
N PRO A 209 2.97 18.48 24.88
CA PRO A 209 2.03 19.45 25.44
C PRO A 209 2.68 20.37 26.49
#